data_AF-A0A845XVV5-F1
#
_entry.id   AF-A0A845XVV5-F1
#
_cell.length_a   1.000
_cell.length_b   1.000
_cell.length_c   1.000
_cell.angle_alpha   90.00
_cell.angle_beta   90.00
_cell.angle_gamma   90.00
#
_symmetry.space_group_name_H-M   'P 1'
#
loop_
_entity.id
_entity.type
_entity.pdbx_description
1 polymer ?
#
loop_
_entity_poly.entity_id
_entity_poly.type
_entity_poly.pdbx_seq_one_letter_code
_entity_poly.pdbx_strand_id
1 'polypeptide(L)'
;MLSIKNSIPELLLWILRKRLRFRVTGVSMTPLFKPGEEILIDPRAYQHIPPKIGDIVVARHPYQNHLRLVKRVTLVLEDGRCFLKGDNRLESTDSRSFGLVDSQQIIGKVTSRFF
;
A
#
# COMPACT_ATOMS: atom_id res chain seq x y z
N MET A 1 -1.88 16.66 5.23
CA MET A 1 -2.26 15.36 4.63
C MET A 1 -1.76 15.36 3.18
N LEU A 2 -0.64 14.69 2.87
CA LEU A 2 -0.10 14.67 1.51
C LEU A 2 -1.09 13.93 0.60
N SER A 3 -1.76 14.67 -0.28
CA SER A 3 -2.70 14.11 -1.25
C SER A 3 -1.91 13.32 -2.28
N ILE A 4 -2.11 12.00 -2.35
CA ILE A 4 -1.58 11.18 -3.44
C ILE A 4 -2.26 11.68 -4.71
N LYS A 5 -1.49 12.11 -5.70
CA LYS A 5 -1.95 12.65 -6.99
C LYS A 5 -1.16 12.01 -8.12
N ASN A 6 -1.56 12.25 -9.36
CA ASN A 6 -0.72 11.94 -10.52
C ASN A 6 0.58 12.75 -10.46
N SER A 7 1.68 12.17 -10.93
CA SER A 7 3.01 12.78 -10.83
C SER A 7 3.86 12.43 -12.05
N ILE A 8 4.34 13.45 -12.78
CA ILE A 8 5.20 13.27 -13.96
C ILE A 8 6.54 12.58 -13.59
N PRO A 9 7.22 12.96 -12.49
CA PRO A 9 8.40 12.21 -12.04
C PRO A 9 8.11 10.73 -11.79
N GLU A 10 6.96 10.40 -11.21
CA GLU A 10 6.56 9.02 -10.94
C GLU A 10 6.25 8.26 -12.23
N LEU A 11 5.69 8.92 -13.24
CA LEU A 11 5.52 8.35 -14.59
C LEU A 11 6.87 8.03 -15.23
N LEU A 12 7.84 8.93 -15.15
CA LEU A 12 9.19 8.66 -15.65
C LEU A 12 9.84 7.48 -14.92
N LEU A 13 9.72 7.42 -13.59
CA LEU A 13 10.22 6.30 -12.80
C LEU A 13 9.51 4.99 -13.15
N TRP A 14 8.23 5.03 -13.51
CA TRP A 14 7.51 3.88 -14.05
C TRP A 14 8.04 3.46 -15.43
N ILE A 15 8.27 4.39 -16.36
CA ILE A 15 8.88 4.11 -17.67
C ILE A 15 10.26 3.47 -17.50
N LEU A 16 11.05 3.96 -16.54
CA LEU A 16 12.36 3.40 -16.16
C LEU A 16 12.27 2.11 -15.33
N ARG A 17 11.08 1.50 -15.20
CA ARG A 17 10.80 0.26 -14.46
C ARG A 17 11.16 0.30 -12.96
N LYS A 18 11.27 1.50 -12.39
CA LYS A 18 11.50 1.73 -10.96
C LYS A 18 10.21 1.84 -10.14
N ARG A 19 9.04 1.89 -10.79
CA ARG A 19 7.72 1.78 -10.17
C ARG A 19 6.94 0.61 -10.71
N LEU A 20 6.12 0.01 -9.86
CA LEU A 20 5.15 -1.02 -10.27
C LEU A 20 3.75 -0.42 -10.30
N ARG A 21 2.96 -0.81 -11.30
CA ARG A 21 1.57 -0.39 -11.46
C ARG A 21 0.62 -1.46 -10.91
N PHE A 22 -0.36 -1.02 -10.12
CA PHE A 22 -1.41 -1.87 -9.57
C PHE A 22 -2.78 -1.26 -9.82
N ARG A 23 -3.77 -2.11 -10.06
CA ARG A 23 -5.18 -1.73 -10.11
C ARG A 23 -5.82 -2.01 -8.75
N VAL A 24 -6.52 -1.02 -8.22
CA VAL A 24 -7.34 -1.15 -7.01
C VAL A 24 -8.63 -1.86 -7.39
N THR A 25 -8.91 -3.00 -6.79
CA THR A 25 -10.12 -3.80 -7.09
C THR A 25 -11.19 -3.69 -6.00
N GLY A 26 -10.79 -3.54 -4.73
CA GLY A 26 -11.70 -3.46 -3.59
C GLY A 26 -12.01 -2.03 -3.15
N VAL A 27 -13.08 -1.87 -2.36
CA VAL A 27 -13.53 -0.58 -1.79
C VAL A 27 -12.86 -0.22 -0.46
N SER A 28 -11.95 -1.04 0.06
CA SER A 28 -11.41 -0.87 1.42
C SER A 28 -10.61 0.42 1.64
N MET A 29 -10.20 1.09 0.57
CA MET A 29 -9.43 2.34 0.62
C MET A 29 -10.26 3.56 0.20
N THR A 30 -11.58 3.44 0.03
CA THR A 30 -12.44 4.61 -0.23
C THR A 30 -12.48 5.53 0.99
N PRO A 31 -12.60 6.86 0.82
CA PRO A 31 -12.77 7.57 -0.45
C PRO A 31 -11.46 7.85 -1.19
N LEU A 32 -10.30 7.52 -0.60
CA LEU A 32 -9.01 7.86 -1.17
C LEU A 32 -8.72 7.10 -2.47
N PHE A 33 -9.00 5.80 -2.49
CA PHE A 33 -8.95 5.00 -3.72
C PHE A 33 -10.27 4.31 -4.00
N LYS A 34 -10.78 4.47 -5.22
CA LYS A 34 -11.97 3.81 -5.73
C LYS A 34 -11.60 2.56 -6.55
N PRO A 35 -12.46 1.53 -6.60
CA PRO A 35 -12.27 0.41 -7.51
C PRO A 35 -12.08 0.90 -8.95
N GLY A 36 -11.13 0.27 -9.66
CA GLY A 36 -10.74 0.64 -11.02
C GLY A 36 -9.60 1.66 -11.09
N GLU A 37 -9.35 2.43 -10.03
CA GLU A 37 -8.19 3.34 -10.01
C GLU A 37 -6.88 2.56 -10.04
N GLU A 38 -5.90 3.16 -10.69
CA GLU A 38 -4.56 2.59 -10.80
C GLU A 38 -3.57 3.44 -10.01
N ILE A 39 -2.62 2.78 -9.39
CA ILE A 39 -1.63 3.38 -8.50
C ILE A 39 -0.24 2.91 -8.89
N LEU A 40 0.75 3.77 -8.66
CA LEU A 40 2.15 3.42 -8.71
C LEU A 40 2.67 3.18 -7.30
N ILE A 41 3.55 2.18 -7.18
CA ILE A 41 4.29 1.91 -5.96
C ILE A 41 5.80 1.95 -6.21
N ASP A 42 6.53 2.36 -5.17
CA ASP A 42 7.97 2.14 -5.05
C ASP A 42 8.23 0.80 -4.34
N PRO A 43 8.68 -0.26 -5.06
CA PRO A 43 8.98 -1.55 -4.46
C PRO A 43 10.27 -1.54 -3.62
N ARG A 44 11.06 -0.46 -3.66
CA ARG A 44 12.31 -0.32 -2.92
C ARG A 44 12.19 0.56 -1.70
N ALA A 45 11.02 1.14 -1.45
CA ALA A 45 10.77 2.09 -0.37
C ALA A 45 11.24 1.59 1.01
N TYR A 46 11.17 0.28 1.23
CA TYR A 46 11.45 -0.33 2.53
C TYR A 46 12.68 -1.23 2.57
N GLN A 47 13.58 -1.12 1.59
CA GLN A 47 14.84 -1.89 1.60
C GLN A 47 15.81 -1.45 2.70
N HIS A 48 15.75 -0.17 3.09
CA HIS A 48 16.67 0.43 4.07
C HIS A 48 15.98 1.23 5.16
N ILE A 49 14.67 1.46 5.03
CA ILE A 49 13.90 2.33 5.91
C ILE A 49 12.62 1.57 6.28
N PRO A 50 12.23 1.45 7.56
CA PRO A 50 10.99 0.79 7.91
C PRO A 50 9.78 1.58 7.41
N PRO A 51 8.62 0.92 7.23
CA PRO A 51 7.35 1.59 7.01
C PRO A 51 7.06 2.63 8.08
N LYS A 52 6.37 3.71 7.69
CA LYS A 52 5.97 4.77 8.62
C LYS A 52 4.46 4.78 8.79
N ILE A 53 4.00 5.17 9.98
CA ILE A 53 2.58 5.42 10.22
C ILE A 53 2.06 6.43 9.19
N GLY A 54 0.94 6.10 8.57
CA GLY A 54 0.30 6.90 7.53
C GLY A 54 0.70 6.48 6.10
N ASP A 55 1.77 5.72 5.91
CA ASP A 55 2.12 5.16 4.61
C ASP A 55 0.97 4.30 4.06
N ILE A 56 0.76 4.35 2.75
CA ILE A 56 -0.12 3.42 2.07
C ILE A 56 0.76 2.43 1.35
N VAL A 57 0.48 1.15 1.54
CA VAL A 57 1.31 0.07 1.06
C VAL A 57 0.51 -0.95 0.28
N VAL A 58 1.16 -1.58 -0.69
CA VAL A 58 0.72 -2.84 -1.25
C VAL A 58 1.42 -3.95 -0.47
N ALA A 59 0.67 -4.88 0.11
CA ALA A 59 1.20 -6.00 0.89
C ALA A 59 0.56 -7.32 0.46
N ARG A 60 1.24 -8.43 0.70
CA ARG A 60 0.65 -9.78 0.59
C ARG A 60 -0.16 -10.07 1.84
N HIS A 61 -1.29 -10.74 1.69
CA HIS A 61 -2.07 -11.20 2.82
C HIS A 61 -1.27 -12.26 3.60
N PRO A 62 -1.20 -12.20 4.95
CA PRO A 62 -0.26 -13.00 5.72
C PRO A 62 -0.46 -14.52 5.63
N TYR A 63 -1.71 -14.94 5.42
CA TYR A 63 -2.08 -16.36 5.27
C TYR A 63 -2.46 -16.76 3.84
N GLN A 64 -2.49 -15.79 2.90
CA GLN A 64 -2.95 -16.00 1.52
C GLN A 64 -2.04 -15.25 0.55
N ASN A 65 -0.82 -15.75 0.34
CA ASN A 65 0.26 -15.02 -0.36
C ASN A 65 -0.05 -14.59 -1.81
N HIS A 66 -1.07 -15.19 -2.44
CA HIS A 66 -1.57 -14.79 -3.76
C HIS A 66 -2.41 -13.51 -3.71
N LEU A 67 -3.04 -13.22 -2.56
CA LEU A 67 -3.87 -12.04 -2.36
C LEU A 67 -2.98 -10.84 -2.00
N ARG A 68 -3.15 -9.76 -2.77
CA ARG A 68 -2.47 -8.48 -2.55
C ARG A 68 -3.48 -7.46 -2.04
N LEU A 69 -3.09 -6.71 -1.03
CA LEU A 69 -3.92 -5.76 -0.32
C LEU A 69 -3.33 -4.35 -0.47
N VAL A 70 -4.18 -3.35 -0.67
CA VAL A 70 -3.81 -1.94 -0.50
C VAL A 70 -4.36 -1.47 0.84
N LYS A 71 -3.48 -1.05 1.76
CA LYS A 71 -3.85 -0.64 3.13
C LYS A 71 -2.97 0.50 3.62
N ARG A 72 -3.42 1.18 4.66
CA ARG A 72 -2.66 2.19 5.39
C ARG A 72 -1.98 1.58 6.61
N VAL A 73 -0.71 1.90 6.79
CA VAL A 73 0.05 1.61 8.01
C VAL A 73 -0.48 2.49 9.13
N THR A 74 -0.93 1.87 10.22
CA THR A 74 -1.49 2.60 11.38
C THR A 74 -0.69 2.40 12.66
N LEU A 75 0.13 1.35 12.70
CA LEU A 75 1.09 1.09 13.76
C LEU A 75 2.26 0.31 13.17
N VAL A 76 3.46 0.56 13.69
CA VAL A 76 4.71 -0.12 13.34
C VAL A 76 5.38 -0.50 14.66
N LEU A 77 5.67 -1.78 14.84
CA LEU A 77 6.38 -2.29 16.01
C LEU A 77 7.90 -2.16 15.84
N GLU A 78 8.62 -2.28 16.95
CA GLU A 78 10.10 -2.25 16.97
C GLU A 78 10.73 -3.35 16.13
N ASP A 79 10.07 -4.52 16.05
CA ASP A 79 10.48 -5.64 15.20
C ASP A 79 10.09 -5.48 13.71
N GLY A 80 9.53 -4.33 13.34
CA GLY A 80 9.15 -3.99 11.97
C GLY A 80 7.78 -4.52 11.53
N ARG A 81 7.07 -5.30 12.35
CA ARG A 81 5.71 -5.75 12.03
C ARG A 81 4.74 -4.57 12.06
N CYS A 82 3.80 -4.57 11.13
CA CYS A 82 2.89 -3.46 10.87
C CYS A 82 1.43 -3.84 11.11
N PHE A 83 0.65 -2.91 11.66
CA PHE A 83 -0.80 -2.99 11.68
C PHE A 83 -1.37 -2.20 10.50
N LEU A 84 -1.97 -2.91 9.56
CA LEU A 84 -2.50 -2.36 8.31
C LEU A 84 -4.03 -2.23 8.40
N LYS A 85 -4.57 -1.07 8.04
CA LYS A 85 -6.02 -0.80 8.03
C LYS A 85 -6.48 -0.21 6.70
N GLY A 86 -7.71 -0.53 6.31
CA GLY A 86 -8.37 0.18 5.22
C GLY A 86 -8.95 1.50 5.71
N ASP A 87 -8.99 2.50 4.83
CA ASP A 87 -9.63 3.80 5.10
C ASP A 87 -11.16 3.64 5.20
N ASN A 88 -11.76 2.72 4.45
CA ASN A 88 -13.16 2.34 4.60
C ASN A 88 -13.29 1.23 5.65
N ARG A 89 -13.51 1.64 6.90
CA ARG A 89 -13.52 0.75 8.08
C ARG A 89 -14.56 -0.37 7.98
N LEU A 90 -15.72 -0.11 7.38
CA LEU A 90 -16.85 -1.04 7.28
C LEU A 90 -16.59 -2.14 6.24
N GLU A 91 -15.88 -1.80 5.16
CA GLU A 91 -15.65 -2.69 4.02
C GLU A 91 -14.20 -3.21 3.93
N SER A 92 -13.47 -3.19 5.05
CA SER A 92 -12.06 -3.55 5.07
C SER A 92 -11.79 -4.79 5.92
N THR A 93 -11.48 -5.90 5.24
CA THR A 93 -10.69 -6.99 5.84
C THR A 93 -9.24 -6.53 5.95
N ASP A 94 -8.76 -6.40 7.17
CA ASP A 94 -7.43 -5.85 7.47
C ASP A 94 -6.84 -6.46 8.76
N SER A 95 -5.82 -5.83 9.36
CA SER A 95 -5.14 -6.37 10.55
C SER A 95 -6.06 -6.61 11.75
N ARG A 96 -7.27 -6.01 11.78
CA ARG A 96 -8.29 -6.35 12.77
C ARG A 96 -8.77 -7.81 12.67
N SER A 97 -8.68 -8.40 11.49
CA SER A 97 -9.13 -9.76 11.18
C SER A 97 -7.97 -10.75 11.10
N PHE A 98 -6.84 -10.35 10.49
CA PHE A 98 -5.71 -11.26 10.25
C PHE A 98 -4.46 -10.99 11.12
N GLY A 99 -4.48 -9.95 11.95
CA GLY A 99 -3.35 -9.60 12.81
C GLY A 99 -2.25 -8.78 12.12
N LEU A 100 -1.05 -8.82 12.68
CA LEU A 100 0.10 -8.06 12.19
C LEU A 100 0.64 -8.61 10.87
N VAL A 101 1.22 -7.72 10.06
CA VAL A 101 1.85 -8.04 8.78
C VAL A 101 3.35 -7.82 8.89
N ASP A 102 4.15 -8.80 8.50
CA ASP A 102 5.61 -8.68 8.49
C ASP A 102 6.04 -7.67 7.43
N SER A 103 7.09 -6.89 7.70
CA SER A 103 7.62 -5.90 6.74
C SER A 103 8.04 -6.55 5.41
N GLN A 104 8.47 -7.81 5.42
CA GLN A 104 8.82 -8.59 4.23
C GLN A 104 7.61 -8.91 3.34
N GLN A 105 6.40 -8.86 3.91
CA GLN A 105 5.16 -9.05 3.15
C GLN A 105 4.71 -7.76 2.44
N ILE A 106 5.32 -6.62 2.77
CA ILE A 106 5.06 -5.35 2.09
C ILE A 106 5.83 -5.33 0.76
N ILE A 107 5.07 -5.27 -0.34
CA ILE A 107 5.61 -5.23 -1.70
C ILE A 107 6.17 -3.85 -2.02
N GLY A 108 5.58 -2.79 -1.50
CA GLY A 108 6.08 -1.43 -1.67
C GLY A 108 5.11 -0.33 -1.23
N LYS A 109 5.60 0.91 -1.27
CA LYS A 109 4.86 2.11 -0.86
C LYS A 109 4.13 2.73 -2.04
N VAL A 110 2.87 3.09 -1.88
CA VAL A 110 2.11 3.87 -2.88
C VAL A 110 2.66 5.29 -2.97
N THR A 111 3.02 5.72 -4.17
CA THR A 111 3.64 7.03 -4.43
C THR A 111 2.73 7.97 -5.19
N SER A 112 1.96 7.48 -6.16
CA SER A 112 1.06 8.30 -6.99
C SER A 112 -0.15 7.52 -7.49
N ARG A 113 -1.18 8.25 -7.96
CA ARG A 113 -2.15 7.67 -8.90
C ARG A 113 -1.50 7.54 -10.28
N PHE A 114 -1.93 6.54 -11.02
CA PHE A 114 -1.68 6.43 -12.45
C PHE A 114 -2.77 7.21 -13.21
N PHE A 115 -2.42 7.75 -14.37
CA PHE A 115 -3.28 8.63 -15.17
C PHE A 115 -4.53 7.94 -15.69
#